data_AF-A0AAN8Z0N6-F1
#
_entry.id   AF-A0AAN8Z0N6-F1
#
_cell.length_a   1.000
_cell.length_b   1.000
_cell.length_c   1.000
_cell.angle_alpha   90.00
_cell.angle_beta   90.00
_cell.angle_gamma   90.00
#
_symmetry.space_group_name_H-M   'P 1'
#
loop_
_entity.id
_entity.type
_entity.pdbx_description
1 polymer ?
#
loop_
_entity_poly.entity_id
_entity_poly.type
_entity_poly.pdbx_seq_one_letter_code
_entity_poly.pdbx_strand_id
1 'polypeptide(L)'
;MEVPTISRLAELGRSQLPSLLKMDPLFSNPDLPFPKNLVGTMMAARKPGLIALFDVDGTLTAPRKDVTPKMLEFMRELRKVVTVGVVGGSDLVKISEQLGSSVIDDYDYVFTENGLVAHKDGKLIATQSLKSFLGEDKLKNHDEFSNNEFINFTLHYIADLDIPIKRGTFIEFRSGMLNVSPIGRNCSQEERDEFEKYDKVHGIRTKMISVLREKFPHLNLTFSIGGQISFDVFPQGWDKTYCLRYLEDFNEIHFFGDKTYKGGNDHEIYESELTIGHSVTSPDDTVQQCTALFLGNQAKGQ
;
A
#
# COMPACT_ATOMS: atom_id res chain seq x y z
N MET A 1 3.17 53.35 29.98
CA MET A 1 2.56 53.44 31.32
C MET A 1 1.14 52.94 31.16
N GLU A 2 0.61 51.92 31.82
CA GLU A 2 1.07 50.94 32.81
C GLU A 2 -0.04 49.88 32.82
N VAL A 3 0.31 48.62 33.04
CA VAL A 3 -0.65 47.53 33.30
C VAL A 3 -1.12 47.64 34.76
N PRO A 4 -2.36 47.26 35.10
CA PRO A 4 -2.61 46.71 36.44
C PRO A 4 -3.15 45.28 36.40
N THR A 5 -2.44 44.44 37.13
CA THR A 5 -2.72 43.07 37.53
C THR A 5 -3.40 43.00 38.91
N ILE A 6 -4.26 41.99 39.07
CA ILE A 6 -4.41 41.08 40.24
C ILE A 6 -4.95 41.62 41.60
N SER A 7 -6.13 41.10 41.96
CA SER A 7 -6.49 40.43 43.25
C SER A 7 -7.71 40.96 44.00
N ARG A 8 -8.36 39.99 44.68
CA ARG A 8 -9.43 40.04 45.69
C ARG A 8 -10.86 40.16 45.15
N LEU A 9 -11.60 39.06 45.25
CA LEU A 9 -12.54 38.87 46.37
C LEU A 9 -12.88 37.37 46.52
N ALA A 10 -12.45 36.82 47.64
CA ALA A 10 -12.99 35.61 48.21
C ALA A 10 -14.28 35.96 48.98
N GLU A 11 -15.04 34.91 49.31
CA GLU A 11 -16.21 34.87 50.19
C GLU A 11 -17.56 35.13 49.53
N LEU A 12 -18.26 34.04 49.21
CA LEU A 12 -19.56 33.70 49.81
C LEU A 12 -19.93 32.25 49.47
N GLY A 13 -20.36 31.49 50.49
CA GLY A 13 -21.33 30.41 50.30
C GLY A 13 -20.86 28.96 50.49
N ARG A 14 -20.77 28.54 51.75
CA ARG A 14 -20.79 27.13 52.19
C ARG A 14 -22.08 26.44 51.74
N SER A 15 -22.01 25.17 51.33
CA SER A 15 -22.67 24.05 52.03
C SER A 15 -22.77 22.78 51.18
N GLN A 16 -22.71 21.64 51.87
CA GLN A 16 -23.06 20.27 51.47
C GLN A 16 -21.91 19.33 51.06
N LEU A 17 -21.38 18.68 52.09
CA LEU A 17 -20.76 17.36 52.11
C LEU A 17 -21.61 16.48 53.04
N PRO A 18 -21.84 15.21 52.68
CA PRO A 18 -21.61 14.12 53.63
C PRO A 18 -20.75 13.03 52.96
N SER A 19 -19.56 12.66 53.46
CA SER A 19 -19.21 11.95 54.70
C SER A 19 -19.31 10.42 54.61
N LEU A 20 -18.17 9.79 54.92
CA LEU A 20 -17.92 8.40 55.34
C LEU A 20 -18.14 7.24 54.35
N LEU A 21 -17.03 6.58 53.99
CA LEU A 21 -16.95 5.12 53.97
C LEU A 21 -15.69 4.69 54.74
N LYS A 22 -15.92 4.16 55.95
CA LYS A 22 -14.97 3.38 56.74
C LYS A 22 -14.98 1.94 56.23
N MET A 23 -13.82 1.29 56.33
CA MET A 23 -13.66 -0.17 56.22
C MET A 23 -14.51 -0.91 57.26
N ASP A 24 -15.04 -2.08 56.89
CA ASP A 24 -14.90 -3.30 57.68
C ASP A 24 -15.02 -4.57 56.79
N PRO A 25 -14.35 -5.68 57.18
CA PRO A 25 -14.23 -6.92 56.42
C PRO A 25 -15.30 -7.96 56.84
N LEU A 26 -15.30 -9.12 56.15
CA LEU A 26 -16.08 -10.35 56.35
C LEU A 26 -17.27 -10.49 55.38
N PHE A 27 -17.08 -11.29 54.33
CA PHE A 27 -17.88 -12.50 54.14
C PHE A 27 -17.04 -13.52 53.35
N SER A 28 -16.50 -14.47 54.10
CA SER A 28 -16.07 -15.78 53.63
C SER A 28 -17.29 -16.54 53.09
N ASN A 29 -17.30 -16.83 51.79
CA ASN A 29 -18.22 -17.80 51.21
C ASN A 29 -17.39 -18.77 50.33
N PRO A 30 -17.04 -19.96 50.84
CA PRO A 30 -16.35 -20.98 50.06
C PRO A 30 -17.41 -21.94 49.52
N ASP A 31 -17.98 -21.69 48.34
CA ASP A 31 -18.67 -22.70 47.52
C ASP A 31 -19.28 -22.09 46.24
N LEU A 32 -18.41 -21.61 45.35
CA LEU A 32 -18.76 -21.41 43.94
C LEU A 32 -17.63 -22.04 43.10
N PRO A 33 -17.92 -23.03 42.23
CA PRO A 33 -16.89 -23.65 41.41
C PRO A 33 -16.49 -22.65 40.32
N PHE A 34 -15.40 -21.93 40.55
CA PHE A 34 -14.64 -21.33 39.46
C PHE A 34 -14.08 -22.46 38.59
N PRO A 35 -14.34 -22.50 37.28
CA PRO A 35 -13.65 -23.43 36.41
C PRO A 35 -12.16 -23.06 36.41
N LYS A 36 -11.37 -23.79 37.19
CA LYS A 36 -9.92 -23.88 37.04
C LYS A 36 -9.62 -24.59 35.73
N ASN A 37 -9.60 -23.84 34.64
CA ASN A 37 -8.90 -24.20 33.42
C ASN A 37 -8.22 -22.93 32.88
N LEU A 38 -7.19 -22.48 33.59
CA LEU A 38 -6.16 -21.65 32.99
C LEU A 38 -5.22 -22.60 32.24
N VAL A 39 -5.70 -23.14 31.11
CA VAL A 39 -4.81 -23.66 30.09
C VAL A 39 -4.16 -22.41 29.51
N GLY A 40 -2.91 -22.16 29.90
CA GLY A 40 -2.09 -21.17 29.22
C GLY A 40 -2.00 -21.58 27.76
N THR A 41 -2.74 -20.91 26.88
CA THR A 41 -2.52 -20.98 25.44
C THR A 41 -1.07 -20.60 25.24
N MET A 42 -0.21 -21.57 24.91
CA MET A 42 1.11 -21.26 24.35
C MET A 42 0.84 -20.38 23.14
N MET A 43 1.07 -19.07 23.27
CA MET A 43 1.13 -18.21 22.09
C MET A 43 2.22 -18.80 21.23
N ALA A 44 1.86 -19.35 20.06
CA ALA A 44 2.84 -19.84 19.12
C ALA A 44 3.79 -18.69 18.83
N ALA A 45 5.06 -18.86 19.19
CA ALA A 45 6.07 -17.85 18.96
C ALA A 45 6.11 -17.56 17.45
N ARG A 46 6.14 -16.27 17.10
CA ARG A 46 6.28 -15.83 15.71
C ARG A 46 7.44 -16.57 15.05
N LYS A 47 7.18 -17.21 13.91
CA LYS A 47 8.22 -17.91 13.15
C LYS A 47 9.29 -16.89 12.68
N PRO A 48 10.54 -16.98 13.15
CA PRO A 48 11.58 -16.03 12.76
C PRO A 48 11.96 -16.24 11.29
N GLY A 49 12.26 -15.15 10.58
CA GLY A 49 12.66 -15.19 9.17
C GLY A 49 11.52 -15.49 8.18
N LEU A 50 10.26 -15.47 8.62
CA LEU A 50 9.07 -15.66 7.79
C LEU A 50 8.21 -14.38 7.74
N ILE A 51 7.77 -14.00 6.54
CA ILE A 51 6.79 -12.94 6.32
C ILE A 51 5.69 -13.39 5.35
N ALA A 52 4.46 -13.02 5.65
CA ALA A 52 3.33 -13.07 4.74
C ALA A 52 3.02 -11.64 4.27
N LEU A 53 3.14 -11.42 2.97
CA LEU A 53 3.00 -10.15 2.28
C LEU A 53 1.73 -10.18 1.43
N PHE A 54 0.90 -9.15 1.55
CA PHE A 54 -0.42 -9.14 0.93
C PHE A 54 -0.57 -7.93 0.00
N ASP A 55 -1.07 -8.17 -1.22
CA ASP A 55 -1.79 -7.12 -1.94
C ASP A 55 -3.04 -6.67 -1.13
N VAL A 56 -3.60 -5.50 -1.46
CA VAL A 56 -4.75 -4.93 -0.74
C VAL A 56 -6.07 -5.23 -1.45
N ASP A 57 -6.18 -4.83 -2.72
CA ASP A 57 -7.44 -4.62 -3.43
C ASP A 57 -7.88 -5.89 -4.16
N GLY A 58 -8.89 -6.62 -3.65
CA GLY A 58 -9.25 -7.96 -4.13
C GLY A 58 -8.61 -9.09 -3.33
N THR A 59 -7.52 -8.78 -2.61
CA THR A 59 -6.76 -9.72 -1.78
C THR A 59 -7.15 -9.66 -0.30
N LEU A 60 -7.17 -8.47 0.31
CA LEU A 60 -7.61 -8.26 1.71
C LEU A 60 -8.99 -7.60 1.78
N THR A 61 -9.35 -6.82 0.77
CA THR A 61 -10.64 -6.14 0.67
C THR A 61 -11.37 -6.56 -0.61
N ALA A 62 -12.69 -6.38 -0.65
CA ALA A 62 -13.37 -6.40 -1.93
C ALA A 62 -12.90 -5.19 -2.77
N PRO A 63 -12.86 -5.27 -4.12
CA PRO A 63 -12.28 -4.21 -4.95
C PRO A 63 -12.86 -2.82 -4.62
N ARG A 64 -11.98 -1.88 -4.22
CA ARG A 64 -12.30 -0.50 -3.82
C ARG A 64 -13.30 -0.38 -2.67
N LYS A 65 -13.29 -1.35 -1.76
CA LYS A 65 -14.11 -1.35 -0.54
C LYS A 65 -13.22 -1.37 0.70
N ASP A 66 -13.85 -1.01 1.81
CA ASP A 66 -13.24 -1.06 3.13
C ASP A 66 -13.09 -2.51 3.58
N VAL A 67 -12.06 -2.75 4.39
CA VAL A 67 -11.80 -4.02 5.03
C VAL A 67 -12.95 -4.39 5.97
N THR A 68 -13.28 -5.68 6.02
CA THR A 68 -14.30 -6.16 6.96
C THR A 68 -13.73 -6.31 8.36
N PRO A 69 -14.53 -6.14 9.43
CA PRO A 69 -14.07 -6.40 10.80
C PRO A 69 -13.50 -7.83 10.99
N LYS A 70 -14.09 -8.82 10.30
CA LYS A 70 -13.63 -10.21 10.30
C LYS A 70 -12.21 -10.35 9.73
N MET A 71 -11.91 -9.63 8.64
CA MET A 71 -10.56 -9.62 8.07
C MET A 71 -9.56 -8.93 9.00
N LEU A 72 -9.93 -7.79 9.60
CA LEU A 72 -9.06 -7.13 10.58
C LEU A 72 -8.71 -8.02 11.77
N GLU A 73 -9.71 -8.73 12.31
CA GLU A 73 -9.51 -9.71 13.39
C GLU A 73 -8.58 -10.84 12.93
N PHE A 74 -8.81 -11.38 11.72
CA PHE A 74 -7.95 -12.41 11.15
C PHE A 74 -6.49 -11.96 11.01
N MET A 75 -6.25 -10.76 10.47
CA MET A 75 -4.88 -10.24 10.31
C MET A 75 -4.18 -10.06 11.66
N ARG A 76 -4.91 -9.66 12.71
CA ARG A 76 -4.38 -9.58 14.08
C ARG A 76 -3.98 -10.95 14.62
N GLU A 77 -4.79 -11.99 14.41
CA GLU A 77 -4.45 -13.35 14.82
C GLU A 77 -3.27 -13.91 14.02
N LEU A 78 -3.24 -13.67 12.71
CA LEU A 78 -2.14 -14.05 11.83
C LEU A 78 -0.82 -13.41 12.28
N ARG A 79 -0.84 -12.11 12.62
CA ARG A 79 0.33 -11.35 13.06
C ARG A 79 0.99 -11.93 14.31
N LYS A 80 0.26 -12.63 15.17
CA LYS A 80 0.82 -13.31 16.36
C LYS A 80 1.78 -14.44 16.00
N VAL A 81 1.61 -15.08 14.84
CA VAL A 81 2.37 -16.28 14.45
C VAL A 81 3.34 -16.06 13.29
N VAL A 82 3.12 -15.02 12.48
CA VAL A 82 3.98 -14.67 11.34
C VAL A 82 4.15 -13.15 11.24
N THR A 83 5.24 -12.68 10.61
CA THR A 83 5.36 -11.27 10.23
C THR A 83 4.38 -10.97 9.11
N VAL A 84 3.66 -9.85 9.18
CA VAL A 84 2.62 -9.51 8.22
C VAL A 84 2.96 -8.16 7.60
N GLY A 85 3.03 -8.13 6.28
CA GLY A 85 3.21 -6.92 5.50
C GLY A 85 2.09 -6.70 4.50
N VAL A 86 1.83 -5.46 4.13
CA VAL A 86 0.95 -5.11 3.00
C VAL A 86 1.72 -4.34 1.94
N VAL A 87 1.40 -4.57 0.66
CA VAL A 87 1.98 -3.88 -0.48
C VAL A 87 0.90 -3.46 -1.47
N GLY A 88 0.87 -2.18 -1.86
CA GLY A 88 -0.08 -1.67 -2.83
C GLY A 88 0.52 -0.58 -3.70
N GLY A 89 0.03 -0.44 -4.93
CA GLY A 89 0.42 0.64 -5.84
C GLY A 89 -0.20 2.00 -5.48
N SER A 90 -1.15 2.01 -4.54
CA SER A 90 -1.81 3.22 -4.04
C SER A 90 -0.96 3.96 -3.01
N ASP A 91 -1.23 5.26 -2.86
CA ASP A 91 -0.69 6.07 -1.77
C ASP A 91 -1.23 5.62 -0.39
N LEU A 92 -0.61 6.12 0.67
CA LEU A 92 -0.98 5.78 2.05
C LEU A 92 -2.41 6.19 2.40
N VAL A 93 -2.92 7.29 1.84
CA VAL A 93 -4.28 7.77 2.12
C VAL A 93 -5.29 6.72 1.67
N LYS A 94 -5.18 6.26 0.42
CA LYS A 94 -6.05 5.22 -0.13
C LYS A 94 -5.90 3.88 0.59
N ILE A 95 -4.67 3.46 0.89
CA ILE A 95 -4.48 2.21 1.65
C ILE A 95 -5.12 2.34 3.05
N SER A 96 -5.04 3.51 3.68
CA SER A 96 -5.67 3.78 4.99
C SER A 96 -7.20 3.86 4.91
N GLU A 97 -7.76 4.38 3.82
CA GLU A 97 -9.21 4.33 3.58
C GLU A 97 -9.71 2.88 3.54
N GLN A 98 -8.94 1.98 2.93
CA GLN A 98 -9.32 0.58 2.79
C GLN A 98 -9.04 -0.25 4.04
N LEU A 99 -7.88 -0.09 4.68
CA LEU A 99 -7.43 -0.96 5.79
C LEU A 99 -7.62 -0.33 7.18
N GLY A 100 -8.07 0.93 7.24
CA GLY A 100 -8.22 1.70 8.47
C GLY A 100 -7.06 2.67 8.72
N SER A 101 -7.33 3.71 9.50
CA SER A 101 -6.37 4.79 9.77
C SER A 101 -5.14 4.38 10.59
N SER A 102 -5.19 3.23 11.26
CA SER A 102 -4.10 2.65 12.04
C SER A 102 -3.23 1.66 11.24
N VAL A 103 -3.34 1.63 9.92
CA VAL A 103 -2.66 0.63 9.06
C VAL A 103 -1.15 0.51 9.32
N ILE A 104 -0.44 1.62 9.57
CA ILE A 104 1.02 1.62 9.83
C ILE A 104 1.37 0.91 11.14
N ASP A 105 0.44 0.88 12.10
CA ASP A 105 0.61 0.21 13.39
C ASP A 105 0.04 -1.21 13.39
N ASP A 106 -0.99 -1.48 12.57
CA ASP A 106 -1.68 -2.78 12.49
C ASP A 106 -0.84 -3.86 11.79
N TYR A 107 0.07 -3.47 10.90
CA TYR A 107 0.96 -4.36 10.14
C TYR A 107 2.43 -4.11 10.50
N ASP A 108 3.29 -5.13 10.36
CA ASP A 108 4.73 -4.96 10.64
C ASP A 108 5.42 -4.18 9.52
N TYR A 109 4.98 -4.38 8.28
CA TYR A 109 5.44 -3.64 7.11
C TYR A 109 4.26 -3.07 6.32
N VAL A 110 4.37 -1.80 5.91
CA VAL A 110 3.40 -1.15 5.02
C VAL A 110 4.15 -0.51 3.86
N PHE A 111 3.98 -1.09 2.67
CA PHE A 111 4.58 -0.65 1.43
C PHE A 111 3.52 0.02 0.54
N THR A 112 3.51 1.34 0.54
CA THR A 112 2.67 2.13 -0.37
C THR A 112 3.44 2.49 -1.62
N GLU A 113 2.74 2.74 -2.72
CA GLU A 113 3.35 3.01 -4.02
C GLU A 113 4.41 1.94 -4.40
N ASN A 114 4.03 0.66 -4.30
CA ASN A 114 4.88 -0.51 -4.54
C ASN A 114 6.10 -0.65 -3.60
N GLY A 115 6.16 0.13 -2.52
CA GLY A 115 7.30 0.17 -1.60
C GLY A 115 8.24 1.35 -1.84
N LEU A 116 7.90 2.26 -2.74
CA LEU A 116 8.59 3.55 -2.82
C LEU A 116 8.46 4.32 -1.52
N VAL A 117 7.35 4.16 -0.80
CA VAL A 117 7.21 4.61 0.58
C VAL A 117 7.02 3.37 1.45
N ALA A 118 7.96 3.16 2.38
CA ALA A 118 8.03 1.96 3.20
C ALA A 118 8.00 2.33 4.69
N HIS A 119 7.07 1.71 5.42
CA HIS A 119 7.01 1.77 6.88
C HIS A 119 7.28 0.40 7.49
N LYS A 120 7.97 0.39 8.62
CA LYS A 120 8.22 -0.78 9.46
C LYS A 120 7.95 -0.43 10.92
N ASP A 121 7.15 -1.24 11.60
CA ASP A 121 6.81 -1.06 13.03
C ASP A 121 6.36 0.38 13.37
N GLY A 122 5.41 0.92 12.59
CA GLY A 122 4.91 2.28 12.78
C GLY A 122 5.83 3.40 12.24
N LYS A 123 7.04 3.08 11.77
CA LYS A 123 8.06 4.08 11.41
C LYS A 123 8.37 4.09 9.93
N LEU A 124 8.48 5.28 9.34
CA LEU A 124 8.97 5.46 7.98
C LEU A 124 10.44 5.02 7.90
N ILE A 125 10.74 4.05 7.04
CA ILE A 125 12.10 3.54 6.82
C ILE A 125 12.69 3.97 5.48
N ALA A 126 11.86 4.27 4.48
CA ALA A 126 12.31 4.77 3.19
C ALA A 126 11.20 5.52 2.44
N THR A 127 11.63 6.53 1.68
CA THR A 127 10.82 7.21 0.66
C THR A 127 11.68 7.39 -0.58
N GLN A 128 11.16 7.01 -1.74
CA GLN A 128 11.76 7.25 -3.04
C GLN A 128 10.75 7.93 -3.95
N SER A 129 11.23 8.80 -4.83
CA SER A 129 10.42 9.43 -5.86
C SER A 129 11.12 9.36 -7.21
N LEU A 130 10.35 9.44 -8.29
CA LEU A 130 10.91 9.50 -9.63
C LEU A 130 11.86 10.70 -9.79
N LYS A 131 11.53 11.81 -9.14
CA LYS A 131 12.36 13.02 -9.14
C LYS A 131 13.72 12.79 -8.48
N SER A 132 13.75 12.17 -7.30
CA SER A 132 15.00 11.87 -6.60
C SER A 132 15.81 10.80 -7.31
N PHE A 133 15.16 9.72 -7.79
CA PHE A 133 15.85 8.65 -8.53
C PHE A 133 16.52 9.16 -9.81
N LEU A 134 15.78 9.93 -10.61
CA LEU A 134 16.33 10.45 -11.86
C LEU A 134 17.28 11.65 -11.64
N GLY A 135 17.20 12.32 -10.50
CA GLY A 135 18.10 13.41 -10.11
C GLY A 135 19.41 12.89 -9.52
N GLU A 136 19.36 12.10 -8.45
CA GLU A 136 20.52 11.77 -7.62
C GLU A 136 21.51 10.78 -8.26
N ASP A 137 21.04 9.84 -9.10
CA ASP A 137 21.92 8.84 -9.74
C ASP A 137 22.52 9.30 -11.08
N LYS A 138 21.99 10.36 -11.70
CA LYS A 138 22.56 10.94 -12.94
C LYS A 138 23.36 12.22 -12.73
N LEU A 139 23.18 12.89 -11.59
CA LEU A 139 23.96 14.08 -11.21
C LEU A 139 25.46 13.79 -10.98
N LYS A 140 25.88 12.52 -10.84
CA LYS A 140 27.30 12.17 -10.65
C LYS A 140 28.10 12.09 -11.95
N ASN A 141 27.46 12.11 -13.13
CA ASN A 141 28.11 12.05 -14.42
C ASN A 141 27.66 13.20 -15.34
N HIS A 142 27.85 14.48 -14.94
CA HIS A 142 27.84 15.67 -15.81
C HIS A 142 26.68 15.90 -16.84
N ASP A 143 25.64 15.08 -16.87
CA ASP A 143 24.51 15.14 -17.80
C ASP A 143 23.21 15.42 -17.04
N GLU A 144 22.99 16.69 -16.72
CA GLU A 144 21.74 17.24 -16.18
C GLU A 144 20.57 17.19 -17.21
N PHE A 145 20.66 16.31 -18.22
CA PHE A 145 19.87 16.35 -19.45
C PHE A 145 18.85 15.20 -19.62
N SER A 146 18.85 14.19 -18.74
CA SER A 146 18.11 12.94 -19.02
C SER A 146 16.59 13.00 -18.86
N ASN A 147 16.03 13.84 -17.98
CA ASN A 147 14.57 13.90 -17.74
C ASN A 147 13.87 14.84 -18.70
N ASN A 148 14.48 16.01 -18.91
CA ASN A 148 13.97 16.97 -19.85
C ASN A 148 13.99 16.39 -21.26
N GLU A 149 14.96 15.53 -21.62
CA GLU A 149 14.93 14.86 -22.92
C GLU A 149 13.72 13.95 -23.09
N PHE A 150 13.44 13.06 -22.13
CA PHE A 150 12.26 12.19 -22.18
C PHE A 150 10.96 12.99 -22.26
N ILE A 151 10.82 14.01 -21.40
CA ILE A 151 9.63 14.86 -21.33
C ILE A 151 9.47 15.68 -22.61
N ASN A 152 10.53 16.36 -23.07
CA ASN A 152 10.50 17.19 -24.28
C ASN A 152 10.17 16.33 -25.50
N PHE A 153 10.81 15.17 -25.64
CA PHE A 153 10.51 14.25 -26.73
C PHE A 153 9.05 13.79 -26.68
N THR A 154 8.55 13.41 -25.50
CA THR A 154 7.16 13.00 -25.30
C THR A 154 6.20 14.14 -25.65
N LEU A 155 6.47 15.38 -25.23
CA LEU A 155 5.65 16.54 -25.54
C LEU A 155 5.67 16.88 -27.04
N HIS A 156 6.83 16.81 -27.71
CA HIS A 156 6.93 16.99 -29.16
C HIS A 156 6.15 15.90 -29.91
N TYR A 157 6.32 14.64 -29.51
CA TYR A 157 5.57 13.52 -30.09
C TYR A 157 4.05 13.74 -29.93
N ILE A 158 3.59 14.14 -28.74
CA ILE A 158 2.17 14.45 -28.50
C ILE A 158 1.72 15.68 -29.31
N ALA A 159 2.55 16.70 -29.48
CA ALA A 159 2.21 17.87 -30.29
C ALA A 159 1.92 17.47 -31.75
N ASP A 160 2.73 16.57 -32.31
CA ASP A 160 2.61 16.12 -33.70
C ASP A 160 1.62 14.96 -33.91
N LEU A 161 1.11 14.34 -32.84
CA LEU A 161 0.11 13.26 -32.94
C LEU A 161 -1.17 13.73 -33.64
N ASP A 162 -1.55 13.09 -34.73
CA ASP A 162 -2.84 13.34 -35.38
C ASP A 162 -3.93 12.48 -34.73
N ILE A 163 -4.68 13.08 -33.80
CA ILE A 163 -5.82 12.45 -33.11
C ILE A 163 -6.99 13.44 -33.04
N PRO A 164 -8.26 12.97 -33.02
CA PRO A 164 -9.43 13.85 -33.15
C PRO A 164 -9.52 14.94 -32.08
N ILE A 165 -9.08 14.64 -30.87
CA ILE A 165 -9.21 15.53 -29.71
C ILE A 165 -7.91 15.52 -28.90
N LYS A 166 -7.47 16.73 -28.52
CA LYS A 166 -6.46 16.97 -27.47
C LYS A 166 -7.03 17.97 -26.45
N ARG A 167 -6.70 17.78 -25.18
CA ARG A 167 -7.10 18.63 -24.05
C ARG A 167 -5.85 19.12 -23.33
N GLY A 168 -5.70 18.83 -22.04
CA GLY A 168 -4.55 19.25 -21.23
C GLY A 168 -4.14 18.17 -20.23
N THR A 169 -3.01 18.38 -19.56
CA THR A 169 -2.37 17.39 -18.68
C THR A 169 -1.97 16.13 -19.46
N PHE A 170 -1.06 16.29 -20.42
CA PHE A 170 -0.53 15.22 -21.25
C PHE A 170 0.52 14.36 -20.55
N ILE A 171 1.28 14.98 -19.64
CA ILE A 171 2.23 14.31 -18.75
C ILE A 171 1.89 14.76 -17.33
N GLU A 172 1.59 13.80 -16.47
CA GLU A 172 1.32 14.02 -15.04
C GLU A 172 2.42 13.33 -14.24
N PHE A 173 3.12 14.10 -13.40
CA PHE A 173 4.08 13.55 -12.45
C PHE A 173 3.33 12.95 -11.26
N ARG A 174 3.68 11.72 -10.93
CA ARG A 174 3.33 11.06 -9.66
C ARG A 174 4.61 10.74 -8.90
N SER A 175 4.47 10.43 -7.62
CA SER A 175 5.61 10.10 -6.76
C SER A 175 6.49 9.00 -7.38
N GLY A 176 5.90 7.91 -7.88
CA GLY A 176 6.65 6.81 -8.51
C GLY A 176 6.76 6.77 -10.03
N MET A 177 6.05 7.61 -10.77
CA MET A 177 5.86 7.40 -12.22
C MET A 177 5.45 8.66 -12.95
N LEU A 178 5.55 8.63 -14.28
CA LEU A 178 4.86 9.57 -15.16
C LEU A 178 3.63 8.90 -15.73
N ASN A 179 2.47 9.55 -15.65
CA ASN A 179 1.31 9.16 -16.43
C ASN A 179 1.30 9.98 -17.72
N VAL A 180 1.33 9.30 -18.87
CA VAL A 180 1.31 9.92 -20.20
C VAL A 180 -0.04 9.65 -20.86
N SER A 181 -0.72 10.71 -21.30
CA SER A 181 -2.03 10.66 -21.95
C SER A 181 -1.99 11.41 -23.29
N PRO A 182 -2.12 10.73 -24.44
CA PRO A 182 -2.11 11.40 -25.75
C PRO A 182 -3.25 12.43 -25.92
N ILE A 183 -4.46 12.10 -25.45
CA ILE A 183 -5.60 13.03 -25.45
C ILE A 183 -5.49 14.11 -24.35
N GLY A 184 -4.73 13.85 -23.29
CA GLY A 184 -4.65 14.69 -22.08
C GLY A 184 -5.70 14.30 -21.04
N ARG A 185 -5.34 14.31 -19.75
CA ARG A 185 -6.21 13.85 -18.64
C ARG A 185 -7.40 14.77 -18.34
N ASN A 186 -7.35 16.03 -18.78
CA ASN A 186 -8.43 17.01 -18.58
C ASN A 186 -9.60 16.84 -19.59
N CYS A 187 -9.78 15.65 -20.16
CA CYS A 187 -10.89 15.31 -21.04
C CYS A 187 -12.12 14.82 -20.26
N SER A 188 -13.31 14.96 -20.85
CA SER A 188 -14.57 14.46 -20.27
C SER A 188 -14.63 12.93 -20.29
N GLN A 189 -15.64 12.33 -19.63
CA GLN A 189 -15.81 10.88 -19.67
C GLN A 189 -16.23 10.39 -21.06
N GLU A 190 -17.07 11.14 -21.76
CA GLU A 190 -17.45 10.84 -23.14
C GLU A 190 -16.21 10.83 -24.06
N GLU A 191 -15.32 11.81 -23.89
CA GLU A 191 -14.05 11.88 -24.64
C GLU A 191 -13.10 10.72 -24.29
N ARG A 192 -13.11 10.23 -23.04
CA ARG A 192 -12.36 9.03 -22.64
C ARG A 192 -12.85 7.80 -23.38
N ASP A 193 -14.17 7.61 -23.42
CA ASP A 193 -14.81 6.47 -24.08
C ASP A 193 -14.56 6.49 -25.60
N GLU A 194 -14.60 7.68 -26.22
CA GLU A 194 -14.29 7.87 -27.63
C GLU A 194 -12.81 7.61 -27.93
N PHE A 195 -11.91 8.16 -27.12
CA PHE A 195 -10.47 7.93 -27.29
C PHE A 195 -10.11 6.45 -27.10
N GLU A 196 -10.73 5.74 -26.15
CA GLU A 196 -10.49 4.31 -25.97
C GLU A 196 -10.88 3.51 -27.21
N LYS A 197 -12.04 3.79 -27.80
CA LYS A 197 -12.48 3.15 -29.06
C LYS A 197 -11.52 3.48 -30.20
N TYR A 198 -11.13 4.73 -30.32
CA TYR A 198 -10.18 5.18 -31.34
C TYR A 198 -8.81 4.51 -31.18
N ASP A 199 -8.27 4.49 -29.97
CA ASP A 199 -6.98 3.87 -29.65
C ASP A 199 -6.97 2.36 -29.90
N LYS A 200 -8.08 1.64 -29.64
CA LYS A 200 -8.21 0.22 -29.98
C LYS A 200 -8.10 -0.06 -31.47
N VAL A 201 -8.60 0.83 -32.32
CA VAL A 201 -8.55 0.69 -33.78
C VAL A 201 -7.20 1.16 -34.34
N HIS A 202 -6.66 2.26 -33.83
CA HIS A 202 -5.51 2.94 -34.41
C HIS A 202 -4.17 2.63 -33.69
N GLY A 203 -4.21 2.05 -32.49
CA GLY A 203 -3.04 1.68 -31.69
C GLY A 203 -2.18 2.88 -31.29
N ILE A 204 -2.80 3.99 -30.86
CA ILE A 204 -2.08 5.24 -30.59
C ILE A 204 -1.07 5.07 -29.45
N ARG A 205 -1.52 4.55 -28.30
CA ARG A 205 -0.67 4.34 -27.12
C ARG A 205 0.41 3.28 -27.37
N THR A 206 0.06 2.16 -28.02
CA THR A 206 1.02 1.09 -28.30
C THR A 206 2.12 1.54 -29.26
N LYS A 207 1.78 2.28 -30.32
CA LYS A 207 2.76 2.87 -31.24
C LYS A 207 3.66 3.88 -30.52
N MET A 208 3.07 4.77 -29.72
CA MET A 208 3.83 5.74 -28.94
C MET A 208 4.81 5.07 -27.97
N ILE A 209 4.38 4.03 -27.24
CA ILE A 209 5.25 3.24 -26.36
C ILE A 209 6.40 2.59 -27.14
N SER A 210 6.15 2.05 -28.34
CA SER A 210 7.20 1.46 -29.17
C SER A 210 8.29 2.49 -29.50
N VAL A 211 7.89 3.68 -29.94
CA VAL A 211 8.81 4.77 -30.28
C VAL A 211 9.60 5.23 -29.05
N LEU A 212 8.93 5.40 -27.90
CA LEU A 212 9.60 5.79 -26.66
C LEU A 212 10.61 4.73 -26.19
N ARG A 213 10.27 3.44 -26.31
CA ARG A 213 11.15 2.33 -25.93
C ARG A 213 12.40 2.26 -26.82
N GLU A 214 12.24 2.44 -28.13
CA GLU A 214 13.35 2.48 -29.08
C GLU A 214 14.25 3.71 -28.88
N LYS A 215 13.66 4.86 -28.50
CA LYS A 215 14.38 6.11 -28.29
C LYS A 215 15.16 6.15 -26.97
N PHE A 216 14.62 5.54 -25.92
CA PHE A 216 15.15 5.62 -24.56
C PHE A 216 15.55 4.27 -23.93
N PRO A 217 16.24 3.35 -24.64
CA PRO A 217 16.62 2.05 -24.07
C PRO A 217 17.56 2.20 -22.88
N HIS A 218 18.39 3.24 -22.89
CA HIS A 218 19.36 3.56 -21.83
C HIS A 218 18.72 4.08 -20.53
N LEU A 219 17.42 4.42 -20.53
CA LEU A 219 16.69 4.84 -19.33
C LEU A 219 16.08 3.66 -18.56
N ASN A 220 16.07 2.47 -19.17
CA ASN A 220 15.52 1.25 -18.59
C ASN A 220 14.12 1.44 -17.99
N LEU A 221 13.21 2.00 -18.79
CA LEU A 221 11.84 2.32 -18.39
C LEU A 221 10.87 1.19 -18.75
N THR A 222 9.96 0.91 -17.83
CA THR A 222 8.77 0.08 -18.04
C THR A 222 7.59 0.97 -18.41
N PHE A 223 6.76 0.47 -19.32
CA PHE A 223 5.57 1.16 -19.83
C PHE A 223 4.36 0.25 -19.63
N SER A 224 3.33 0.74 -18.94
CA SER A 224 2.11 -0.02 -18.65
C SER A 224 0.89 0.74 -19.16
N ILE A 225 0.16 0.17 -20.12
CA ILE A 225 -1.11 0.75 -20.57
C ILE A 225 -2.15 0.55 -19.47
N GLY A 226 -2.69 1.66 -18.96
CA GLY A 226 -3.64 1.67 -17.85
C GLY A 226 -4.85 2.54 -18.15
N GLY A 227 -6.04 2.00 -17.92
CA GLY A 227 -7.30 2.70 -18.14
C GLY A 227 -7.58 3.05 -19.61
N GLN A 228 -8.43 4.04 -19.82
CA GLN A 228 -8.99 4.36 -21.14
C GLN A 228 -8.08 5.24 -22.00
N ILE A 229 -7.28 6.11 -21.37
CA ILE A 229 -6.62 7.22 -22.08
C ILE A 229 -5.10 7.31 -21.92
N SER A 230 -4.51 6.57 -20.99
CA SER A 230 -3.12 6.79 -20.59
C SER A 230 -2.30 5.51 -20.55
N PHE A 231 -1.01 5.68 -20.34
CA PHE A 231 -0.09 4.65 -19.89
C PHE A 231 0.86 5.25 -18.84
N ASP A 232 1.30 4.42 -17.90
CA ASP A 232 2.27 4.79 -16.88
C ASP A 232 3.68 4.44 -17.35
N VAL A 233 4.65 5.30 -16.99
CA VAL A 233 6.08 5.16 -17.29
C VAL A 233 6.84 5.24 -15.98
N PHE A 234 7.60 4.20 -15.67
CA PHE A 234 8.36 4.09 -14.43
C PHE A 234 9.65 3.31 -14.66
N PRO A 235 10.70 3.48 -13.83
CA PRO A 235 11.92 2.69 -13.92
C PRO A 235 11.62 1.19 -13.79
N GLN A 236 12.37 0.36 -14.51
CA GLN A 236 12.26 -1.09 -14.37
C GLN A 236 12.47 -1.51 -12.90
N GLY A 237 11.63 -2.43 -12.41
CA GLY A 237 11.67 -2.91 -11.04
C GLY A 237 10.95 -2.01 -10.02
N TRP A 238 10.23 -0.98 -10.47
CA TRP A 238 9.34 -0.17 -9.61
C TRP A 238 7.90 -0.70 -9.55
N ASP A 239 7.67 -1.90 -10.09
CA ASP A 239 6.51 -2.73 -9.74
C ASP A 239 6.61 -3.24 -8.28
N LYS A 240 5.68 -4.10 -7.84
CA LYS A 240 5.63 -4.56 -6.44
C LYS A 240 6.91 -5.27 -5.98
N THR A 241 7.75 -5.78 -6.89
CA THR A 241 9.06 -6.34 -6.52
C THR A 241 9.97 -5.32 -5.83
N TYR A 242 9.75 -4.02 -6.02
CA TYR A 242 10.52 -2.96 -5.37
C TYR A 242 10.56 -3.09 -3.85
N CYS A 243 9.46 -3.53 -3.22
CA CYS A 243 9.40 -3.69 -1.76
C CYS A 243 10.29 -4.83 -1.22
N LEU A 244 10.65 -5.81 -2.05
CA LEU A 244 11.41 -6.98 -1.62
C LEU A 244 12.83 -6.62 -1.13
N ARG A 245 13.37 -5.48 -1.58
CA ARG A 245 14.65 -4.94 -1.11
C ARG A 245 14.69 -4.58 0.37
N TYR A 246 13.53 -4.40 1.00
CA TYR A 246 13.43 -4.13 2.44
C TYR A 246 13.23 -5.42 3.25
N LEU A 247 13.18 -6.57 2.59
CA LEU A 247 12.86 -7.88 3.16
C LEU A 247 14.04 -8.87 3.04
N GLU A 248 15.26 -8.38 2.79
CA GLU A 248 16.47 -9.22 2.62
C GLU A 248 16.79 -10.09 3.86
N ASP A 249 16.32 -9.69 5.05
CA ASP A 249 16.49 -10.45 6.29
C ASP A 249 15.51 -11.64 6.44
N PHE A 250 14.57 -11.81 5.51
CA PHE A 250 13.60 -12.91 5.54
C PHE A 250 14.06 -14.07 4.66
N ASN A 251 14.00 -15.28 5.22
CA ASN A 251 14.33 -16.52 4.51
C ASN A 251 13.15 -17.01 3.65
N GLU A 252 11.93 -16.67 4.05
CA GLU A 252 10.70 -17.15 3.42
C GLU A 252 9.69 -15.99 3.34
N ILE A 253 9.35 -15.61 2.11
CA ILE A 253 8.41 -14.52 1.81
C ILE A 253 7.23 -15.13 1.07
N HIS A 254 6.08 -15.25 1.73
CA HIS A 254 4.84 -15.62 1.06
C HIS A 254 4.19 -14.36 0.51
N PHE A 255 3.88 -14.33 -0.77
CA PHE A 255 3.13 -13.22 -1.37
C PHE A 255 1.73 -13.69 -1.78
N PHE A 256 0.69 -12.96 -1.39
CA PHE A 256 -0.70 -13.21 -1.76
C PHE A 256 -1.23 -12.06 -2.63
N GLY A 257 -1.80 -12.38 -3.80
CA GLY A 257 -2.35 -11.39 -4.74
C GLY A 257 -3.44 -11.93 -5.66
N ASP A 258 -4.32 -11.07 -6.16
CA ASP A 258 -5.46 -11.43 -7.02
C ASP A 258 -5.14 -11.35 -8.52
N LYS A 259 -4.16 -10.52 -8.91
CA LYS A 259 -3.81 -10.24 -10.32
C LYS A 259 -2.43 -10.75 -10.68
N THR A 260 -2.20 -12.04 -10.43
CA THR A 260 -0.93 -12.74 -10.65
C THR A 260 -0.72 -13.19 -12.10
N TYR A 261 -1.75 -13.10 -12.95
CA TYR A 261 -1.65 -13.40 -14.38
C TYR A 261 -0.76 -12.39 -15.10
N LYS A 262 -0.15 -12.80 -16.23
CA LYS A 262 0.70 -11.91 -17.04
C LYS A 262 0.00 -10.61 -17.42
N GLY A 263 0.55 -9.48 -16.99
CA GLY A 263 0.00 -8.14 -17.20
C GLY A 263 -0.89 -7.64 -16.05
N GLY A 264 -1.18 -8.47 -15.05
CA GLY A 264 -1.71 -8.05 -13.77
C GLY A 264 -0.62 -7.41 -12.90
N ASN A 265 -1.00 -6.54 -11.97
CA ASN A 265 -0.06 -5.76 -11.16
C ASN A 265 0.61 -6.55 -10.02
N ASP A 266 0.24 -7.82 -9.83
CA ASP A 266 0.90 -8.74 -8.90
C ASP A 266 1.86 -9.70 -9.61
N HIS A 267 1.87 -9.72 -10.95
CA HIS A 267 2.56 -10.75 -11.71
C HIS A 267 4.06 -10.80 -11.41
N GLU A 268 4.73 -9.66 -11.42
CA GLU A 268 6.19 -9.59 -11.23
C GLU A 268 6.61 -10.01 -9.82
N ILE A 269 5.86 -9.63 -8.79
CA ILE A 269 6.15 -10.04 -7.41
C ILE A 269 5.77 -11.50 -7.17
N TYR A 270 4.70 -11.99 -7.79
CA TYR A 270 4.29 -13.39 -7.69
C TYR A 270 5.28 -14.36 -8.37
N GLU A 271 5.84 -13.99 -9.52
CA GLU A 271 6.84 -14.79 -10.25
C GLU A 271 8.27 -14.59 -9.74
N SER A 272 8.48 -13.70 -8.76
CA SER A 272 9.81 -13.43 -8.21
C SER A 272 10.38 -14.65 -7.50
N GLU A 273 11.63 -15.02 -7.81
CA GLU A 273 12.36 -16.12 -7.15
C GLU A 273 12.52 -15.92 -5.63
N LEU A 274 12.38 -14.68 -5.16
CA LEU A 274 12.44 -14.34 -3.72
C LEU A 274 11.14 -14.64 -2.98
N THR A 275 10.06 -14.98 -3.69
CA THR A 275 8.73 -15.17 -3.10
C THR A 275 8.19 -16.57 -3.35
N ILE A 276 7.38 -17.04 -2.41
CA ILE A 276 6.45 -18.13 -2.60
C ILE A 276 5.09 -17.49 -2.92
N GLY A 277 4.76 -17.41 -4.21
CA GLY A 277 3.53 -16.77 -4.69
C GLY A 277 2.27 -17.61 -4.47
N HIS A 278 1.21 -16.97 -3.98
CA HIS A 278 -0.13 -17.51 -3.76
C HIS A 278 -1.14 -16.67 -4.52
N SER A 279 -1.74 -17.24 -5.56
CA SER A 279 -2.86 -16.59 -6.25
C SER A 279 -4.13 -16.75 -5.42
N VAL A 280 -4.82 -15.65 -5.15
CA VAL A 280 -6.10 -15.65 -4.45
C VAL A 280 -7.21 -15.11 -5.35
N THR A 281 -8.44 -15.53 -5.08
CA THR A 281 -9.62 -15.10 -5.85
C THR A 281 -10.53 -14.15 -5.08
N SER A 282 -10.31 -14.01 -3.76
CA SER A 282 -11.10 -13.17 -2.87
C SER A 282 -10.45 -13.04 -1.49
N PRO A 283 -10.90 -12.08 -0.66
CA PRO A 283 -10.49 -12.00 0.74
C PRO A 283 -10.75 -13.28 1.56
N ASP A 284 -11.84 -14.00 1.30
CA ASP A 284 -12.12 -15.25 1.99
C ASP A 284 -11.17 -16.37 1.57
N ASP A 285 -10.73 -16.40 0.30
CA ASP A 285 -9.71 -17.32 -0.21
C ASP A 285 -8.35 -17.06 0.47
N THR A 286 -7.95 -15.80 0.61
CA THR A 286 -6.76 -15.38 1.38
C THR A 286 -6.79 -15.94 2.81
N VAL A 287 -7.93 -15.80 3.50
CA VAL A 287 -8.12 -16.35 4.86
C VAL A 287 -7.96 -17.86 4.88
N GLN A 288 -8.57 -18.58 3.93
CA GLN A 288 -8.49 -20.04 3.85
C GLN A 288 -7.05 -20.52 3.64
N GLN A 289 -6.35 -19.94 2.67
CA GLN A 289 -4.96 -20.31 2.36
C GLN A 289 -4.02 -20.00 3.52
N CYS A 290 -4.12 -18.81 4.12
CA CYS A 290 -3.32 -18.44 5.29
C CYS A 290 -3.62 -19.33 6.50
N THR A 291 -4.89 -19.70 6.72
CA THR A 291 -5.25 -20.63 7.79
C THR A 291 -4.59 -21.98 7.59
N ALA A 292 -4.63 -22.53 6.38
CA ALA A 292 -3.99 -23.80 6.06
C ALA A 292 -2.45 -23.76 6.24
N LEU A 293 -1.81 -22.68 5.80
CA LEU A 293 -0.34 -22.53 5.81
C LEU A 293 0.21 -22.23 7.21
N PHE A 294 -0.43 -21.32 7.95
CA PHE A 294 0.14 -20.74 9.17
C PHE A 294 -0.56 -21.19 10.45
N LEU A 295 -1.84 -21.56 10.39
CA LEU A 295 -2.67 -21.85 11.58
C LEU A 295 -3.10 -23.33 11.68
N GLY A 296 -3.05 -24.10 10.60
CA GLY A 296 -3.60 -25.46 10.51
C GLY A 296 -2.97 -26.50 11.46
N ASN A 297 -1.76 -26.26 11.96
CA ASN A 297 -1.09 -27.16 12.91
C ASN A 297 -1.48 -26.92 14.37
N GLN A 298 -2.28 -25.89 14.70
CA GLN A 298 -2.75 -25.67 16.06
C GLN A 298 -3.98 -26.53 16.44
N ALA A 299 -4.65 -27.15 15.47
CA ALA A 299 -5.86 -27.94 15.69
C ALA A 299 -5.62 -29.46 15.89
N LYS A 300 -4.37 -29.95 15.76
CA LYS A 300 -4.03 -31.38 15.92
C LYS A 300 -3.46 -31.75 17.30
N GLY A 301 -3.55 -30.83 18.26
CA GLY A 301 -3.16 -31.05 19.65
C GLY A 301 -4.37 -30.97 20.59
N GLN A 302 -5.34 -31.87 20.42
CA GLN A 302 -6.35 -32.21 21.43
C GLN A 302 -6.54 -33.72 21.47
#